data_AF-A0A4P8IEM1-F1
#
_entry.id   AF-A0A4P8IEM1-F1
#
_cell.length_a   1.000
_cell.length_b   1.000
_cell.length_c   1.000
_cell.angle_alpha   90.00
_cell.angle_beta   90.00
_cell.angle_gamma   90.00
#
_symmetry.space_group_name_H-M   'P 1'
#
loop_
_entity.id
_entity.type
_entity.pdbx_description
1 polymer ?
#
loop_
_entity_poly.entity_id
_entity_poly.type
_entity_poly.pdbx_seq_one_letter_code
_entity_poly.pdbx_strand_id
1 'polypeptide(L)' 'MYADIFGTIPIAEALLAKGAQLGTILAFMMAVTTLSLPSMIMLKKAVKPKLLALFISICTIGIIIVGYLFNIFHSFY' A
#
# COMPACT_ATOMS: atom_id res chain seq x y z
N MET A 1 -0.83 15.11 10.26
CA MET A 1 -0.10 14.44 9.17
C MET A 1 -0.30 12.94 9.33
N TYR A 2 -1.30 12.38 8.65
CA TYR A 2 -1.41 10.94 8.45
C TYR A 2 -0.45 10.56 7.32
N ALA A 3 -0.11 9.28 7.17
CA ALA A 3 0.76 8.87 6.07
C ALA A 3 0.07 9.19 4.74
N ASP A 4 0.63 10.16 4.02
CA ASP A 4 0.09 10.72 2.79
C ASP A 4 1.01 10.33 1.64
N ILE A 5 0.45 10.20 0.44
CA ILE A 5 1.17 9.74 -0.74
C ILE A 5 2.40 10.60 -1.01
N PHE A 6 2.32 11.91 -0.78
CA PHE A 6 3.45 12.84 -0.91
C PHE A 6 4.64 12.50 0.00
N GLY A 7 4.38 11.96 1.20
CA GLY A 7 5.44 11.51 2.11
C GLY A 7 6.09 10.19 1.64
N THR A 8 5.42 9.43 0.78
CA THR A 8 5.93 8.16 0.24
C THR A 8 6.71 8.32 -1.05
N ILE A 9 6.52 9.42 -1.80
CA ILE A 9 7.25 9.71 -3.05
C ILE A 9 8.78 9.66 -2.86
N PRO A 10 9.41 10.38 -1.91
CA PRO A 10 10.87 10.33 -1.77
C PRO A 10 11.40 8.94 -1.38
N ILE A 11 10.59 8.16 -0.65
CA ILE A 11 10.92 6.77 -0.32
C ILE A 11 10.81 5.89 -1.57
N ALA A 12 9.77 6.08 -2.38
CA ALA A 12 9.56 5.37 -3.63
C ALA A 12 10.69 5.64 -4.63
N GLU A 13 11.13 6.90 -4.76
CA GLU A 13 12.28 7.29 -5.59
C GLU A 13 13.58 6.64 -5.10
N ALA A 14 13.82 6.64 -3.79
CA ALA A 14 14.99 5.99 -3.20
C ALA A 14 14.98 4.47 -3.44
N LEU A 15 13.82 3.82 -3.33
CA LEU A 15 13.65 2.39 -3.62
C LEU A 15 13.88 2.09 -5.09
N LEU A 16 13.36 2.92 -6.00
CA LEU A 16 13.58 2.79 -7.44
C LEU A 16 15.06 2.92 -7.78
N ALA A 17 15.75 3.91 -7.21
CA ALA A 17 17.19 4.11 -7.38
C ALA A 17 18.04 2.95 -6.83
N LYS A 18 17.50 2.17 -5.88
CA LYS A 18 18.13 0.95 -5.35
C LYS A 18 17.79 -0.31 -6.16
N GLY A 19 17.04 -0.20 -7.25
CA GLY A 19 16.67 -1.32 -8.11
C GLY A 19 15.45 -2.10 -7.64
N ALA A 20 14.62 -1.53 -6.77
CA ALA A 20 13.34 -2.15 -6.44
C ALA A 20 12.42 -2.18 -7.67
N GLN A 21 11.65 -3.26 -7.80
CA GLN A 21 10.69 -3.40 -8.90
C GLN A 21 9.53 -2.40 -8.75
N LEU A 22 9.01 -1.94 -9.89
CA LEU A 22 7.95 -0.92 -9.93
C LEU A 22 6.69 -1.36 -9.17
N GLY A 23 6.23 -2.59 -9.35
CA GLY A 23 5.06 -3.12 -8.65
C GLY A 23 5.26 -3.21 -7.13
N THR A 24 6.48 -3.49 -6.67
CA THR A 24 6.82 -3.45 -5.23
C THR A 24 6.72 -2.04 -4.66
N ILE A 25 7.18 -1.04 -5.41
CA ILE A 25 7.09 0.38 -5.02
C ILE A 25 5.62 0.83 -4.98
N LEU A 26 4.82 0.46 -5.98
CA LEU A 26 3.40 0.75 -6.03
C LEU A 26 2.65 0.10 -4.86
N ALA A 27 2.95 -1.17 -4.57
CA ALA A 27 2.37 -1.89 -3.43
C ALA A 27 2.68 -1.21 -2.09
N PHE A 28 3.91 -0.74 -1.90
CA PHE A 28 4.31 0.03 -0.74
C PHE A 28 3.50 1.32 -0.60
N MET A 29 3.44 2.14 -1.65
CA MET A 29 2.72 3.42 -1.62
C MET A 29 1.22 3.22 -1.33
N MET A 30 0.58 2.25 -1.99
CA MET A 30 -0.83 1.93 -1.75
C MET A 30 -1.08 1.49 -0.32
N ALA A 31 -0.23 0.61 0.24
CA ALA A 31 -0.36 0.13 1.62
C ALA A 31 -0.23 1.27 2.63
N VAL A 32 0.73 2.17 2.43
CA VAL A 32 0.93 3.32 3.33
C VAL A 32 -0.27 4.26 3.30
N THR A 33 -0.85 4.54 2.14
CA THR A 33 -2.03 5.42 2.03
C THR A 33 -3.30 4.77 2.57
N THR A 34 -3.53 3.48 2.27
CA THR A 34 -4.81 2.81 2.58
C THR A 34 -4.87 2.16 3.96
N LEU A 35 -3.73 1.69 4.50
CA LEU A 35 -3.65 0.90 5.73
C LEU A 35 -2.83 1.59 6.83
N SER A 36 -2.71 2.92 6.80
CA SER A 36 -1.93 3.65 7.79
C SER A 36 -2.43 3.39 9.22
N LEU A 37 -1.51 3.08 10.14
CA LEU A 37 -1.84 2.78 11.54
C LEU A 37 -2.78 3.82 12.20
N PRO A 38 -2.56 5.14 12.03
CA PRO A 38 -3.42 6.13 12.67
C PRO A 38 -4.84 6.13 12.08
N SER A 39 -5.00 5.92 10.76
CA SER A 39 -6.32 5.81 10.13
C SER A 39 -7.09 4.58 10.62
N MET A 40 -6.41 3.46 10.83
CA MET A 40 -6.99 2.24 11.35
C MET A 40 -7.47 2.37 12.80
N ILE A 41 -6.70 3.08 13.63
CA ILE A 41 -7.10 3.41 15.01
C ILE A 41 -8.35 4.30 15.01
N MET A 42 -8.42 5.28 14.11
CA MET A 42 -9.61 6.12 13.96
C MET A 42 -10.82 5.30 13.48
N LEU A 43 -10.65 4.48 12.44
CA LEU A 43 -11.73 3.68 11.88
C LEU A 43 -12.27 2.66 12.89
N LYS A 44 -11.40 2.07 13.72
CA LYS A 44 -11.79 1.13 14.79
C LYS A 44 -12.77 1.76 15.79
N LYS A 45 -12.73 3.08 15.99
CA LYS A 45 -13.68 3.81 16.85
C LYS A 45 -15.04 4.04 16.18
N ALA A 46 -15.10 4.09 14.85
CA ALA A 46 -16.30 4.37 14.08
C ALA A 46 -16.98 3.13 13.48
N VAL A 47 -16.22 2.05 13.24
CA VAL A 47 -16.64 0.87 12.49
C VAL A 47 -16.50 -0.40 13.35
N LYS A 48 -17.42 -1.36 13.18
CA LYS A 48 -17.36 -2.66 13.86
C LYS A 48 -16.02 -3.37 13.53
N PRO A 49 -15.34 -3.99 14.51
CA PRO A 49 -14.02 -4.61 14.29
C PRO A 49 -14.05 -5.72 13.23
N LYS A 50 -15.18 -6.43 13.07
CA LYS A 50 -15.36 -7.43 12.01
C LYS A 50 -15.32 -6.84 10.60
N LEU A 51 -15.93 -5.67 10.40
CA LEU A 51 -15.91 -4.96 9.11
C LEU A 51 -14.53 -4.36 8.83
N LEU A 52 -13.85 -3.89 9.88
CA LEU A 52 -12.49 -3.40 9.76
C LEU A 52 -11.52 -4.50 9.31
N ALA A 53 -11.63 -5.69 9.91
CA ALA A 53 -10.83 -6.84 9.50
C ALA A 53 -11.07 -7.20 8.02
N LEU A 54 -12.33 -7.23 7.58
CA LEU A 54 -12.69 -7.48 6.19
C LEU A 54 -12.08 -6.43 5.24
N PHE A 55 -12.15 -5.15 5.60
CA PHE A 55 -11.55 -4.06 4.83
C PHE A 55 -10.04 -4.26 4.66
N ILE A 56 -9.31 -4.50 5.76
CA ILE A 56 -7.86 -4.76 5.72
C ILE A 56 -7.57 -5.95 4.81
N SER A 57 -8.29 -7.06 4.97
CA SER A 57 -8.08 -8.26 4.17
C SER A 57 -8.25 -7.99 2.68
N ILE A 58 -9.33 -7.32 2.27
CA ILE A 58 -9.60 -7.01 0.86
C ILE A 58 -8.52 -6.08 0.31
N CYS A 59 -8.17 -5.00 1.03
CA CYS A 59 -7.14 -4.07 0.61
C CYS A 59 -5.78 -4.77 0.46
N THR A 60 -5.36 -5.56 1.46
CA THR A 60 -4.09 -6.28 1.42
C THR A 60 -4.04 -7.25 0.24
N ILE A 61 -5.10 -8.01 -0.01
CA ILE A 61 -5.17 -8.93 -1.15
C ILE A 61 -5.08 -8.15 -2.47
N GLY A 62 -5.84 -7.07 -2.61
CA GLY A 62 -5.78 -6.20 -3.80
C GLY A 62 -4.39 -5.63 -4.05
N ILE A 63 -3.74 -5.11 -3.01
CA ILE A 63 -2.37 -4.56 -3.07
C ILE A 63 -1.38 -5.63 -3.52
N ILE A 64 -1.46 -6.84 -2.97
CA ILE A 64 -0.60 -7.96 -3.34
C ILE A 64 -0.79 -8.33 -4.82
N ILE A 65 -2.04 -8.50 -5.25
CA ILE A 65 -2.37 -8.86 -6.64
C ILE A 65 -1.83 -7.81 -7.60
N VAL A 66 -2.11 -6.52 -7.35
CA VAL A 66 -1.64 -5.42 -8.20
C VAL A 66 -0.12 -5.34 -8.21
N GLY A 67 0.54 -5.47 -7.06
CA GLY A 67 2.00 -5.43 -6.97
C GLY A 67 2.67 -6.52 -7.81
N TYR A 68 2.20 -7.77 -7.70
CA TYR A 68 2.71 -8.87 -8.52
C TYR A 68 2.38 -8.70 -9.99
N LEU A 69 1.16 -8.28 -10.33
CA LEU A 69 0.75 -8.01 -11.70
C LEU A 69 1.69 -7.00 -12.37
N PHE A 70 1.98 -5.88 -11.71
CA PHE A 70 2.89 -4.87 -12.23
C PHE A 70 4.35 -5.33 -12.27
N ASN A 71 4.82 -6.13 -11.31
CA ASN A 71 6.16 -6.71 -11.38
C ASN A 71 6.32 -7.68 -12.56
N ILE A 72 5.29 -8.47 -12.83
CA ILE A 72 5.24 -9.37 -13.98
C ILE A 72 5.28 -8.55 -15.27
N PHE A 73 4.39 -7.56 -15.44
CA PHE A 73 4.37 -6.71 -16.64
C PHE A 73 5.66 -5.92 -16.84
N HIS A 74 6.23 -5.38 -15.77
CA HIS A 74 7.53 -4.70 -15.82
C HIS A 74 8.64 -5.67 -16.23
N SER A 75 8.65 -6.90 -15.72
CA SER A 75 9.68 -7.87 -16.11
C SER A 75 9.57 -8.32 -17.58
N PHE A 76 8.42 -8.10 -18.22
CA PHE A 76 8.19 -8.44 -19.63
C PHE A 76 8.60 -7.33 -20.61
N TYR A 77 8.93 -6.13 -20.14
CA TYR A 77 9.35 -4.98 -20.96
C TYR A 77 10.73 -4.48 -20.52
#